data_AF-A0A5D2RHX3-F1
#
_entry.id   AF-A0A5D2RHX3-F1
#
_cell.length_a   1.000
_cell.length_b   1.000
_cell.length_c   1.000
_cell.angle_alpha   90.00
_cell.angle_beta   90.00
_cell.angle_gamma   90.00
#
_symmetry.space_group_name_H-M   'P 1'
#
loop_
_entity.id
_entity.type
_entity.pdbx_description
1 polymer ?
#
loop_
_entity_poly.entity_id
_entity_poly.type
_entity_poly.pdbx_seq_one_letter_code
_entity_poly.pdbx_strand_id
1 'polypeptide(L)'
;MEAWSSYLLKPESFPPSYRSFLNKHVGKDQVILQGVKEHASALPYTNLEAIENFFKAKGADVKLDPNMKIPCSMIHGNQACSSHVFTFFSEAYKRSLPVYLPVYLIPTLIVHHQGLLKRPYTILGKSLLGTTRSSLFLSAYTASAWMWTCMVNRFWGKCDIPIVAMGTFPTGLALAIEKKSRRIEISLYCLARAIESLFTCMADVGYLPKSMNLKRADVVIFSLSTAIIMHCYAQEREVFRSKYLCVLDWVFGVPPPPCETPPCKNR
;
A
#
# COMPACT_ATOMS: atom_id res chain seq x y z
N MET A 1 4.17 -10.83 1.73
CA MET A 1 3.92 -12.03 0.90
C MET A 1 2.44 -12.27 0.71
N GLU A 2 1.61 -12.17 1.76
CA GLU A 2 0.18 -12.49 1.64
C GLU A 2 -0.70 -11.42 1.01
N ALA A 3 -0.42 -10.12 1.19
CA ALA A 3 -1.38 -9.07 0.80
C ALA A 3 -1.77 -9.07 -0.70
N TRP A 4 -0.87 -9.50 -1.59
CA TRP A 4 -1.16 -9.58 -3.03
C TRP A 4 -1.92 -10.86 -3.40
N SER A 5 -1.50 -12.01 -2.87
CA SER A 5 -2.21 -13.28 -3.11
C SER A 5 -3.60 -13.27 -2.46
N SER A 6 -3.73 -12.71 -1.25
CA SER A 6 -5.04 -12.53 -0.61
C SER A 6 -5.92 -11.53 -1.35
N TYR A 7 -5.36 -10.44 -1.89
CA TYR A 7 -6.11 -9.52 -2.75
C TYR A 7 -6.60 -10.19 -4.04
N LEU A 8 -5.74 -10.99 -4.69
CA LEU A 8 -6.11 -11.71 -5.91
C LEU A 8 -7.19 -12.76 -5.65
N LEU A 9 -7.10 -13.50 -4.55
CA LEU A 9 -8.00 -14.61 -4.25
C LEU A 9 -9.30 -14.16 -3.59
N LYS A 10 -9.21 -13.29 -2.59
CA LYS A 10 -10.31 -12.85 -1.73
C LYS A 10 -10.26 -11.34 -1.49
N PRO A 11 -10.54 -10.51 -2.50
CA PRO A 11 -10.53 -9.05 -2.36
C PRO A 11 -11.52 -8.54 -1.30
N GLU A 12 -12.56 -9.31 -0.97
CA GLU A 12 -13.57 -9.02 0.06
C GLU A 12 -13.01 -9.08 1.49
N SER A 13 -11.83 -9.66 1.73
CA SER A 13 -11.22 -9.67 3.06
C SER A 13 -10.71 -8.27 3.47
N PHE A 14 -10.64 -7.33 2.53
CA PHE A 14 -10.15 -5.98 2.78
C PHE A 14 -11.29 -4.98 3.00
N PRO A 15 -11.10 -3.97 3.87
CA PRO A 15 -12.05 -2.89 4.01
C PRO A 15 -12.35 -2.19 2.68
N PRO A 16 -13.60 -1.74 2.43
CA PRO A 16 -14.01 -1.19 1.13
C PRO A 16 -13.14 -0.03 0.63
N SER A 17 -12.72 0.87 1.52
CA SER A 17 -11.84 2.00 1.19
C SER A 17 -10.46 1.55 0.73
N TYR A 18 -9.90 0.54 1.40
CA TYR A 18 -8.60 -0.03 1.05
C TYR A 18 -8.67 -0.84 -0.24
N ARG A 19 -9.74 -1.62 -0.45
CA ARG A 19 -10.00 -2.31 -1.72
C ARG A 19 -10.10 -1.34 -2.90
N SER A 20 -10.81 -0.22 -2.74
CA SER A 20 -10.89 0.83 -3.77
C SER A 20 -9.51 1.42 -4.10
N PHE A 21 -8.70 1.68 -3.06
CA PHE A 21 -7.31 2.12 -3.23
C PHE A 21 -6.48 1.08 -4.00
N LEU A 22 -6.56 -0.20 -3.62
CA LEU A 22 -5.86 -1.29 -4.32
C LEU A 22 -6.31 -1.39 -5.78
N ASN A 23 -7.62 -1.43 -6.06
CA ASN A 23 -8.15 -1.48 -7.43
C ASN A 23 -7.59 -0.36 -8.31
N LYS A 24 -7.50 0.86 -7.78
CA LYS A 24 -6.93 2.02 -8.49
C LYS A 24 -5.44 1.86 -8.79
N HIS A 25 -4.66 1.33 -7.85
CA HIS A 25 -3.19 1.33 -7.93
C HIS A 25 -2.59 0.02 -8.49
N VAL A 26 -3.28 -1.11 -8.34
CA VAL A 26 -3.01 -2.35 -9.09
C VAL A 26 -3.14 -2.07 -10.58
N GLY A 27 -4.13 -1.25 -10.94
CA GLY A 27 -4.11 -0.53 -12.20
C GLY A 27 -4.33 -1.39 -13.44
N LYS A 28 -4.96 -2.55 -13.24
CA LYS A 28 -5.47 -3.45 -14.28
C LYS A 28 -6.99 -3.50 -14.20
N ASP A 29 -7.59 -3.80 -15.34
CA ASP A 29 -9.04 -4.00 -15.41
C ASP A 29 -9.45 -5.27 -14.63
N GLN A 30 -10.66 -5.28 -14.09
CA GLN A 30 -11.19 -6.42 -13.33
C GLN A 30 -11.25 -7.68 -14.19
N VAL A 31 -11.50 -7.54 -15.50
CA VAL A 31 -11.51 -8.68 -16.42
C VAL A 31 -10.12 -9.33 -16.51
N ILE A 32 -9.04 -8.54 -16.54
CA ILE A 32 -7.66 -9.05 -16.51
C ILE A 32 -7.36 -9.70 -15.16
N LEU A 33 -7.73 -9.05 -14.05
CA LEU A 33 -7.48 -9.58 -12.70
C LEU A 33 -8.20 -10.91 -12.46
N GLN A 34 -9.42 -11.05 -12.96
CA GLN A 34 -10.19 -12.29 -12.92
C GLN A 34 -9.49 -13.40 -13.71
N GLY A 35 -9.02 -13.12 -14.93
CA GLY A 35 -8.25 -14.09 -15.71
C GLY A 35 -6.94 -14.51 -15.03
N VAL A 36 -6.22 -13.57 -14.40
CA VAL A 36 -5.00 -13.86 -13.65
C VAL A 36 -5.30 -14.71 -12.41
N LYS A 37 -6.42 -14.44 -11.73
CA LYS A 37 -6.89 -15.25 -10.59
C LYS A 37 -7.22 -16.67 -11.02
N GLU A 38 -7.96 -16.84 -12.10
CA GLU A 38 -8.32 -18.15 -12.67
C GLU A 38 -7.07 -18.93 -13.03
N HIS A 39 -6.12 -18.29 -13.73
CA HIS A 39 -4.85 -18.90 -14.08
C HIS A 39 -4.05 -19.35 -12.85
N ALA A 40 -3.83 -18.44 -11.88
CA ALA A 40 -3.05 -18.72 -10.69
C ALA A 40 -3.67 -19.82 -9.81
N SER A 41 -4.99 -19.99 -9.88
CA SER A 41 -5.76 -21.00 -9.14
C SER A 41 -5.94 -22.31 -9.91
N ALA A 42 -5.35 -22.44 -11.10
CA ALA A 42 -5.55 -23.57 -12.02
C ALA A 42 -7.03 -23.86 -12.34
N LEU A 43 -7.85 -22.80 -12.40
CA LEU A 43 -9.25 -22.87 -12.82
C LEU A 43 -9.38 -22.68 -14.34
N PRO A 44 -10.39 -23.29 -14.99
CA PRO A 44 -10.66 -23.03 -16.39
C PRO A 44 -11.03 -21.57 -16.60
N TYR A 45 -10.54 -20.99 -17.69
CA TYR A 45 -10.81 -19.59 -18.00
C TYR A 45 -12.28 -19.39 -18.38
N THR A 46 -12.91 -18.37 -17.78
CA THR A 46 -14.30 -18.03 -18.08
C THR A 46 -14.43 -16.86 -19.04
N ASN A 47 -13.42 -15.97 -19.09
CA ASN A 47 -13.54 -14.64 -19.69
C ASN A 47 -12.40 -14.27 -20.65
N LEU A 48 -11.79 -15.23 -21.37
CA LEU A 48 -10.70 -14.93 -22.32
C LEU A 48 -11.12 -13.93 -23.40
N GLU A 49 -12.28 -14.12 -24.01
CA GLU A 49 -12.81 -13.23 -25.07
C GLU A 49 -13.01 -11.80 -24.55
N ALA A 50 -13.43 -11.63 -23.29
CA ALA A 50 -13.58 -10.31 -22.68
C ALA A 50 -12.22 -9.60 -22.51
N ILE A 51 -11.15 -10.35 -22.24
CA ILE A 51 -9.78 -9.80 -22.17
C ILE A 51 -9.28 -9.40 -23.56
N GLU A 52 -9.53 -10.22 -24.58
CA GLU A 52 -9.19 -9.91 -25.98
C GLU A 52 -9.93 -8.65 -26.44
N ASN A 53 -11.23 -8.56 -26.17
CA ASN A 53 -12.05 -7.38 -26.46
C ASN A 53 -11.56 -6.13 -25.73
N PHE A 54 -11.08 -6.27 -24.48
CA PHE A 54 -10.48 -5.16 -23.73
C PHE A 54 -9.22 -4.62 -24.43
N PHE A 55 -8.33 -5.49 -24.90
CA PHE A 55 -7.14 -5.06 -25.65
C PHE A 55 -7.51 -4.48 -27.03
N LYS A 56 -8.49 -5.08 -27.71
CA LYS A 56 -9.00 -4.59 -29.01
C LYS A 56 -9.59 -3.19 -28.90
N ALA A 57 -10.34 -2.90 -27.83
CA ALA A 57 -10.85 -1.56 -27.55
C ALA A 57 -9.72 -0.53 -27.31
N LYS A 58 -8.54 -0.99 -26.90
CA LYS A 58 -7.32 -0.17 -26.77
C LYS A 58 -6.45 -0.15 -28.03
N GLY A 59 -6.93 -0.73 -29.15
CA GLY A 59 -6.22 -0.76 -30.43
C GLY A 59 -5.15 -1.84 -30.54
N ALA A 60 -5.14 -2.84 -29.66
CA ALA A 60 -4.23 -3.97 -29.72
C ALA A 60 -5.00 -5.27 -30.00
N ASP A 61 -4.72 -5.91 -31.13
CA ASP A 61 -5.28 -7.23 -31.45
C ASP A 61 -4.45 -8.31 -30.75
N VAL A 62 -5.00 -8.85 -29.66
CA VAL A 62 -4.33 -9.86 -28.82
C VAL A 62 -5.16 -11.14 -28.89
N LYS A 63 -4.51 -12.24 -29.24
CA LYS A 63 -5.10 -13.58 -29.19
C LYS A 63 -4.52 -14.36 -28.03
N LEU A 64 -5.36 -14.79 -27.11
CA LEU A 64 -4.96 -15.54 -25.92
C LEU A 64 -5.01 -17.04 -26.18
N ASP A 65 -3.95 -17.74 -25.80
CA ASP A 65 -3.90 -19.20 -25.82
C ASP A 65 -4.52 -19.76 -24.53
N PRO A 66 -5.59 -20.57 -24.60
CA PRO A 66 -6.17 -21.23 -23.43
C PRO A 66 -5.20 -22.16 -22.68
N ASN A 67 -4.14 -22.62 -23.35
CA ASN A 67 -3.11 -23.49 -22.76
C ASN A 67 -1.84 -22.74 -22.34
N MET A 68 -1.90 -21.40 -22.23
CA MET A 68 -0.75 -20.60 -21.82
C MET A 68 -0.26 -21.01 -20.42
N LYS A 69 1.06 -21.22 -20.27
CA LYS A 69 1.69 -21.54 -18.98
C LYS A 69 1.99 -20.32 -18.11
N ILE A 70 2.14 -19.15 -18.75
CA ILE A 70 2.48 -17.88 -18.12
C ILE A 70 1.51 -16.83 -18.67
N PRO A 71 0.81 -16.05 -17.81
CA PRO A 71 -0.26 -15.15 -18.25
C PRO A 71 0.29 -13.79 -18.72
N CYS A 72 1.45 -13.78 -19.38
CA CYS A 72 2.10 -12.54 -19.83
C CYS A 72 1.27 -11.81 -20.90
N SER A 73 0.81 -12.53 -21.93
CA SER A 73 -0.08 -12.00 -22.97
C SER A 73 -1.40 -11.48 -22.39
N MET A 74 -1.92 -12.12 -21.35
CA MET A 74 -3.10 -11.65 -20.62
C MET A 74 -2.86 -10.34 -19.86
N ILE A 75 -1.67 -10.18 -19.25
CA ILE A 75 -1.35 -9.02 -18.42
C ILE A 75 -0.98 -7.81 -19.29
N HIS A 76 -0.17 -7.99 -20.32
CA HIS A 76 0.43 -6.89 -21.08
C HIS A 76 0.22 -6.97 -22.61
N GLY A 77 -0.65 -7.87 -23.08
CA GLY A 77 -0.97 -8.01 -24.50
C GLY A 77 0.28 -8.29 -25.33
N ASN A 78 0.39 -7.59 -26.46
CA ASN A 78 1.52 -7.71 -27.39
C ASN A 78 2.78 -6.95 -26.95
N GLN A 79 2.77 -6.28 -25.78
CA GLN A 79 3.95 -5.58 -25.29
C GLN A 79 4.99 -6.57 -24.73
N ALA A 80 6.27 -6.27 -24.92
CA ALA A 80 7.33 -6.94 -24.17
C ALA A 80 7.23 -6.61 -22.68
N CYS A 81 7.57 -7.55 -21.79
CA CYS A 81 7.47 -7.35 -20.34
C CYS A 81 8.23 -6.09 -19.86
N SER A 82 9.42 -5.83 -20.40
CA SER A 82 10.21 -4.64 -20.05
C SER A 82 9.52 -3.35 -20.47
N SER A 83 8.99 -3.30 -21.70
CA SER A 83 8.23 -2.14 -22.20
C SER A 83 6.99 -1.89 -21.34
N HIS A 84 6.27 -2.96 -20.98
CA HIS A 84 5.10 -2.88 -20.10
C HIS A 84 5.43 -2.28 -18.73
N VAL A 85 6.60 -2.61 -18.15
CA VAL A 85 7.02 -2.04 -16.87
C VAL A 85 7.18 -0.51 -16.97
N PHE A 86 7.79 0.00 -18.05
CA PHE A 86 7.97 1.45 -18.23
C PHE A 86 6.65 2.17 -18.53
N THR A 87 5.81 1.61 -19.41
CA THR A 87 4.49 2.19 -19.72
C THR A 87 3.62 2.22 -18.48
N PHE A 88 3.52 1.10 -17.76
CA PHE A 88 2.77 1.01 -16.52
C PHE A 88 3.32 1.92 -15.42
N PHE A 89 4.64 2.03 -15.28
CA PHE A 89 5.25 2.95 -14.32
C PHE A 89 4.83 4.40 -14.58
N SER A 90 4.84 4.84 -15.84
CA SER A 90 4.43 6.19 -16.21
C SER A 90 2.94 6.46 -15.91
N GLU A 91 2.08 5.49 -16.19
CA GLU A 91 0.65 5.55 -15.89
C GLU A 91 0.39 5.52 -14.37
N ALA A 92 1.12 4.67 -13.64
CA ALA A 92 1.06 4.58 -12.19
C ALA A 92 1.49 5.90 -11.53
N TYR A 93 2.53 6.54 -12.05
CA TYR A 93 2.97 7.86 -11.59
C TYR A 93 1.85 8.90 -11.76
N LYS A 94 1.25 8.99 -12.96
CA LYS A 94 0.11 9.89 -13.23
C LYS A 94 -1.08 9.61 -12.30
N ARG A 95 -1.40 8.35 -12.01
CA ARG A 95 -2.48 7.97 -11.07
C ARG A 95 -2.17 8.28 -9.61
N SER A 96 -0.89 8.28 -9.23
CA SER A 96 -0.45 8.53 -7.84
C SER A 96 -0.40 10.01 -7.47
N LEU A 97 -0.13 10.90 -8.43
CA LEU A 97 -0.09 12.35 -8.24
C LEU A 97 -1.36 12.91 -7.56
N PRO A 98 -2.60 12.66 -8.05
CA PRO A 98 -3.81 13.22 -7.44
C PRO A 98 -4.10 12.67 -6.05
N VAL A 99 -3.47 11.56 -5.64
CA VAL A 99 -3.60 11.02 -4.28
C VAL A 99 -2.68 11.74 -3.31
N TYR A 100 -1.43 12.00 -3.70
CA TYR A 100 -0.45 12.63 -2.82
C TYR A 100 -0.48 14.16 -2.85
N LEU A 101 -0.89 14.76 -3.97
CA LEU A 101 -0.92 16.21 -4.10
C LEU A 101 -1.77 16.87 -2.97
N PRO A 102 -3.00 16.43 -2.68
CA PRO A 102 -3.79 17.01 -1.58
C PRO A 102 -3.17 16.74 -0.21
N VAL A 103 -2.62 15.55 0.01
CA VAL A 103 -1.99 15.16 1.30
C VAL A 103 -0.83 16.07 1.66
N TYR A 104 -0.07 16.55 0.67
CA TYR A 104 1.05 17.46 0.90
C TYR A 104 0.64 18.94 0.84
N LEU A 105 -0.27 19.31 -0.06
CA LEU A 105 -0.70 20.70 -0.22
C LEU A 105 -1.63 21.18 0.89
N ILE A 106 -2.60 20.37 1.34
CA ILE A 106 -3.59 20.82 2.33
C ILE A 106 -2.92 21.21 3.66
N PRO A 107 -2.04 20.39 4.28
CA PRO A 107 -1.35 20.80 5.50
C PRO A 107 -0.47 22.04 5.27
N THR A 108 0.14 22.15 4.09
CA THR A 108 0.95 23.31 3.71
C THR A 108 0.11 24.59 3.65
N LEU A 109 -1.10 24.52 3.10
CA LEU A 109 -2.01 25.66 2.99
C LEU A 109 -2.66 26.03 4.32
N ILE A 110 -3.03 25.06 5.17
CA ILE A 110 -3.72 25.33 6.45
C ILE A 110 -2.72 25.72 7.55
N VAL A 111 -1.73 24.87 7.80
CA VAL A 111 -0.82 25.01 8.95
C VAL A 111 0.28 26.03 8.69
N HIS A 112 0.74 26.13 7.45
CA HIS A 112 1.87 26.99 7.09
C HIS A 112 1.47 28.26 6.32
N HIS A 113 0.19 28.68 6.36
CA HIS A 113 -0.30 29.85 5.61
C HIS A 113 0.51 31.13 5.86
N GLN A 114 0.85 31.44 7.12
CA GLN A 114 1.66 32.63 7.47
C GLN A 114 3.10 32.53 6.96
N GLY A 115 3.66 31.32 6.93
CA GLY A 115 4.98 31.04 6.37
C GLY A 115 4.99 31.11 4.85
N LEU A 116 3.88 30.72 4.21
CA LEU A 116 3.68 30.75 2.77
C LEU A 116 3.73 32.18 2.23
N LEU A 117 3.16 33.14 2.95
CA LEU A 117 3.22 34.57 2.60
C LEU A 117 4.65 35.13 2.65
N LYS A 118 5.51 34.60 3.54
CA LYS A 118 6.89 35.09 3.70
C LYS A 118 7.88 34.39 2.76
N ARG A 119 7.71 33.10 2.46
CA ARG A 119 8.65 32.31 1.63
C ARG A 119 7.93 31.24 0.77
N PRO A 120 7.11 31.66 -0.22
CA PRO A 120 6.21 30.77 -0.96
C PRO A 120 6.98 29.67 -1.72
N TYR A 121 8.02 30.04 -2.47
CA TYR A 121 8.77 29.11 -3.33
C TYR A 121 9.46 27.98 -2.54
N THR A 122 9.99 28.28 -1.35
CA THR A 122 10.71 27.27 -0.56
C THR A 122 9.77 26.24 0.08
N ILE A 123 8.59 26.68 0.53
CA ILE A 123 7.61 25.81 1.18
C ILE A 123 6.89 24.98 0.11
N LEU A 124 6.46 25.62 -0.98
CA LEU A 124 5.81 24.93 -2.09
C LEU A 124 6.77 23.94 -2.78
N GLY A 125 8.04 24.33 -2.97
CA GLY A 125 9.07 23.44 -3.52
C GLY A 125 9.29 22.20 -2.65
N LYS A 126 9.33 22.34 -1.32
CA LYS A 126 9.42 21.20 -0.39
C LYS A 126 8.18 20.29 -0.45
N SER A 127 6.99 20.88 -0.58
CA SER A 127 5.74 20.15 -0.74
C SER A 127 5.70 19.38 -2.06
N LEU A 128 6.05 20.03 -3.17
CA LEU A 128 6.15 19.41 -4.49
C LEU A 128 7.18 18.28 -4.52
N LEU A 129 8.37 18.50 -3.95
CA LEU A 129 9.38 17.45 -3.82
C LEU A 129 8.86 16.25 -3.00
N GLY A 130 8.08 16.53 -1.94
CA GLY A 130 7.36 15.51 -1.17
C GLY A 130 6.39 14.71 -2.04
N THR A 131 5.52 15.39 -2.79
CA THR A 131 4.56 14.77 -3.70
C THR A 131 5.23 13.93 -4.78
N THR A 132 6.25 14.48 -5.45
CA THR A 132 7.01 13.78 -6.50
C THR A 132 7.68 12.53 -5.96
N ARG A 133 8.37 12.63 -4.82
CA ARG A 133 9.02 11.48 -4.18
C ARG A 133 8.03 10.39 -3.77
N SER A 134 6.87 10.79 -3.26
CA SER A 134 5.82 9.86 -2.82
C SER A 134 5.13 9.16 -3.99
N SER A 135 4.86 9.92 -5.05
CA SER A 135 4.30 9.43 -6.30
C SER A 135 5.27 8.46 -6.96
N LEU A 136 6.56 8.80 -6.95
CA LEU A 136 7.65 7.93 -7.43
C LEU A 136 7.75 6.63 -6.63
N PHE A 137 7.64 6.69 -5.30
CA PHE A 137 7.60 5.51 -4.45
C PHE A 137 6.43 4.59 -4.84
N LEU A 138 5.21 5.14 -4.91
CA LEU A 138 4.02 4.34 -5.19
C LEU A 138 4.02 3.75 -6.62
N SER A 139 4.49 4.52 -7.61
CA SER A 139 4.61 4.02 -8.99
C SER A 139 5.70 2.97 -9.13
N ALA A 140 6.84 3.13 -8.47
CA ALA A 140 7.90 2.12 -8.43
C ALA A 140 7.44 0.83 -7.72
N TYR A 141 6.70 0.98 -6.61
CA TYR A 141 6.15 -0.16 -5.86
C TYR A 141 5.20 -0.99 -6.74
N THR A 142 4.22 -0.36 -7.40
CA THR A 142 3.24 -1.09 -8.21
C THR A 142 3.83 -1.63 -9.51
N ALA A 143 4.73 -0.88 -10.18
CA ALA A 143 5.41 -1.37 -11.38
C ALA A 143 6.34 -2.54 -11.08
N SER A 144 7.08 -2.48 -9.96
CA SER A 144 7.95 -3.58 -9.55
C SER A 144 7.18 -4.83 -9.16
N ALA A 145 5.94 -4.71 -8.64
CA ALA A 145 5.09 -5.87 -8.37
C ALA A 145 4.76 -6.67 -9.64
N TRP A 146 4.37 -5.97 -10.71
CA TRP A 146 4.13 -6.63 -12.00
C TRP A 146 5.41 -7.17 -12.63
N MET A 147 6.50 -6.41 -12.56
CA MET A 147 7.82 -6.82 -13.05
C MET A 147 8.28 -8.13 -12.41
N TRP A 148 8.32 -8.17 -11.07
CA TRP A 148 8.80 -9.34 -10.34
C TRP A 148 7.87 -10.54 -10.50
N THR A 149 6.55 -10.34 -10.54
CA THR A 149 5.60 -11.43 -10.81
C THR A 149 5.86 -12.05 -12.19
N CYS A 150 6.03 -11.24 -13.23
CA CYS A 150 6.36 -11.75 -14.58
C CYS A 150 7.71 -12.47 -14.60
N MET A 151 8.73 -11.92 -13.93
CA MET A 151 10.07 -12.49 -13.91
C MET A 151 10.11 -13.84 -13.19
N VAL A 152 9.47 -13.93 -12.02
CA VAL A 152 9.39 -15.18 -11.25
C VAL A 152 8.56 -16.22 -12.01
N ASN A 153 7.41 -15.86 -12.56
CA ASN A 153 6.62 -16.81 -13.38
C ASN A 153 7.40 -17.33 -14.58
N ARG A 154 8.22 -16.49 -15.22
CA ARG A 154 9.10 -16.90 -16.32
C ARG A 154 10.24 -17.79 -15.88
N PHE A 155 10.84 -17.53 -14.72
CA PHE A 155 11.92 -18.35 -14.17
C PHE A 155 11.44 -19.77 -13.81
N TRP A 156 10.25 -19.89 -13.21
CA TRP A 156 9.67 -21.20 -12.88
C TRP A 156 8.86 -21.85 -14.01
N GLY A 157 8.57 -21.12 -15.09
CA GLY A 157 7.80 -21.62 -16.23
C GLY A 157 6.33 -21.91 -15.95
N LYS A 158 5.79 -21.40 -14.84
CA LYS A 158 4.42 -21.59 -14.38
C LYS A 158 3.97 -20.42 -13.49
N CYS A 159 2.66 -20.27 -13.33
CA CYS A 159 2.06 -19.24 -12.51
C CYS A 159 1.10 -19.86 -11.49
N ASP A 160 1.62 -20.16 -10.30
CA ASP A 160 0.81 -20.65 -9.17
C ASP A 160 0.72 -19.57 -8.08
N ILE A 161 -0.30 -19.63 -7.22
CA ILE A 161 -0.46 -18.76 -6.04
C ILE A 161 0.84 -18.56 -5.23
N PRO A 162 1.59 -19.61 -4.82
CA PRO A 162 2.83 -19.42 -4.06
C PRO A 162 3.92 -18.68 -4.86
N ILE A 163 3.99 -18.87 -6.17
CA ILE A 163 4.96 -18.21 -7.06
C ILE A 163 4.62 -16.73 -7.18
N VAL A 164 3.34 -16.43 -7.37
CA VAL A 164 2.82 -15.06 -7.37
C VAL A 164 3.08 -14.37 -6.02
N ALA A 165 2.95 -15.08 -4.90
CA ALA A 165 3.28 -14.56 -3.57
C ALA A 165 4.79 -14.27 -3.42
N MET A 166 5.68 -15.15 -3.91
CA MET A 166 7.13 -14.94 -3.90
C MET A 166 7.55 -13.71 -4.72
N GLY A 167 6.92 -13.49 -5.88
CA GLY A 167 7.17 -12.32 -6.74
C GLY A 167 6.93 -10.98 -6.04
N THR A 168 6.16 -10.95 -4.95
CA THR A 168 5.87 -9.71 -4.22
C THR A 168 6.93 -9.33 -3.20
N PHE A 169 7.79 -10.25 -2.78
CA PHE A 169 8.78 -9.97 -1.73
C PHE A 169 9.74 -8.83 -2.10
N PRO A 170 10.33 -8.79 -3.31
CA PRO A 170 11.32 -7.76 -3.65
C PRO A 170 10.68 -6.37 -3.86
N THR A 171 9.36 -6.27 -3.98
CA THR A 171 8.65 -4.99 -4.16
C THR A 171 8.81 -4.05 -2.97
N GLY A 172 9.01 -4.60 -1.77
CA GLY A 172 9.25 -3.84 -0.55
C GLY A 172 10.49 -2.95 -0.62
N LEU A 173 11.46 -3.28 -1.49
CA LEU A 173 12.66 -2.46 -1.70
C LEU A 173 12.33 -1.06 -2.25
N ALA A 174 11.21 -0.91 -2.95
CA ALA A 174 10.75 0.40 -3.42
C ALA A 174 10.54 1.39 -2.26
N LEU A 175 10.28 0.91 -1.04
CA LEU A 175 10.14 1.74 0.16
C LEU A 175 11.40 2.56 0.47
N ALA A 176 12.57 2.16 -0.05
CA ALA A 176 13.80 2.94 0.03
C ALA A 176 13.70 4.31 -0.68
N ILE A 177 12.77 4.49 -1.62
CA ILE A 177 12.51 5.79 -2.26
C ILE A 177 11.87 6.76 -1.27
N GLU A 178 11.10 6.29 -0.30
CA GLU A 178 10.36 7.15 0.63
C GLU A 178 11.26 7.71 1.75
N LYS A 179 10.84 8.76 2.47
CA LYS A 179 11.61 9.34 3.59
C LYS A 179 11.60 8.41 4.82
N LYS A 180 12.72 8.33 5.58
CA LYS A 180 12.89 7.43 6.74
C LYS A 180 11.70 7.44 7.72
N SER A 181 11.21 8.62 8.14
CA SER A 181 10.05 8.73 9.05
C SER A 181 8.81 8.04 8.49
N ARG A 182 8.51 8.29 7.22
CA ARG A 182 7.32 7.76 6.54
C ARG A 182 7.43 6.27 6.22
N ARG A 183 8.65 5.73 6.03
CA ARG A 183 8.85 4.28 5.86
C ARG A 183 8.35 3.49 7.07
N ILE A 184 8.62 3.99 8.27
CA ILE A 184 8.18 3.33 9.52
C ILE A 184 6.65 3.37 9.60
N GLU A 185 6.04 4.52 9.33
CA GLU A 185 4.58 4.69 9.34
C GLU A 185 3.88 3.76 8.34
N ILE A 186 4.37 3.68 7.10
CA ILE A 186 3.84 2.78 6.07
C ILE A 186 4.05 1.31 6.48
N SER A 187 5.23 0.95 6.99
CA SER A 187 5.54 -0.42 7.38
C SER A 187 4.64 -0.90 8.51
N LEU A 188 4.42 -0.06 9.52
CA LEU A 188 3.51 -0.36 10.63
C LEU A 188 2.06 -0.50 10.15
N TYR A 189 1.61 0.38 9.25
CA TYR A 189 0.29 0.28 8.63
C TYR A 189 0.12 -1.03 7.86
N CYS A 190 1.09 -1.38 7.01
CA CYS A 190 1.08 -2.62 6.25
C CYS A 190 1.16 -3.86 7.15
N LEU A 191 1.95 -3.81 8.23
CA LEU A 191 2.05 -4.89 9.22
C LEU A 191 0.70 -5.13 9.90
N ALA A 192 0.03 -4.08 10.36
CA ALA A 192 -1.29 -4.21 10.98
C ALA A 192 -2.30 -4.85 10.02
N ARG A 193 -2.31 -4.43 8.75
CA ARG A 193 -3.17 -5.03 7.71
C ARG A 193 -2.80 -6.47 7.36
N ALA A 194 -1.51 -6.79 7.36
CA ALA A 194 -1.06 -8.17 7.14
C ALA A 194 -1.52 -9.09 8.29
N ILE A 195 -1.41 -8.63 9.54
CA ILE A 195 -1.91 -9.36 10.72
C ILE A 195 -3.42 -9.57 10.65
N GLU A 196 -4.19 -8.54 10.31
CA GLU A 196 -5.65 -8.64 10.11
C GLU A 196 -6.02 -9.65 9.03
N SER A 197 -5.31 -9.62 7.89
CA SER A 197 -5.49 -10.58 6.79
C SER A 197 -5.13 -12.01 7.24
N LEU A 198 -4.04 -12.20 7.97
CA LEU A 198 -3.62 -13.47 8.54
C LEU A 198 -4.69 -14.07 9.45
N PHE A 199 -5.21 -13.28 10.40
CA PHE A 199 -6.27 -13.73 11.31
C PHE A 199 -7.55 -14.11 10.57
N THR A 200 -7.93 -13.34 9.55
CA THR A 200 -9.10 -13.65 8.71
C THR A 200 -8.91 -14.97 7.97
N CYS A 201 -7.75 -15.16 7.33
CA CYS A 201 -7.42 -16.41 6.64
C CYS A 201 -7.37 -17.61 7.61
N MET A 202 -6.76 -17.46 8.79
CA MET A 202 -6.72 -18.52 9.82
C MET A 202 -8.12 -18.88 10.32
N ALA A 203 -9.03 -17.90 10.38
CA ALA A 203 -10.42 -18.14 10.78
C ALA A 203 -11.19 -18.89 9.69
N ASP A 204 -10.97 -18.54 8.42
CA ASP A 204 -11.57 -19.21 7.27
C ASP A 204 -11.14 -20.69 7.16
N VAL A 205 -9.89 -21.01 7.49
CA VAL A 205 -9.34 -22.38 7.49
C VAL A 205 -9.83 -23.20 8.70
N GLY A 206 -10.52 -22.58 9.65
CA GLY A 206 -11.05 -23.25 10.85
C GLY A 206 -9.99 -23.58 11.90
N TYR A 207 -8.76 -23.05 11.75
CA TYR A 207 -7.66 -23.28 12.69
C TYR A 207 -7.83 -22.46 13.98
N LEU A 208 -8.56 -21.35 13.91
CA LEU A 208 -8.93 -20.57 15.08
C LEU A 208 -10.10 -21.26 15.81
N PRO A 209 -9.93 -21.64 17.10
CA PRO A 209 -11.00 -22.26 17.86
C PRO A 209 -12.17 -21.29 17.99
N LYS A 210 -13.41 -21.80 17.91
CA LYS A 210 -14.66 -21.02 18.15
C LYS A 210 -14.65 -20.26 19.49
N SER A 211 -13.79 -20.63 20.44
CA SER A 211 -13.59 -19.93 21.72
C SER A 211 -12.88 -18.57 21.59
N MET A 212 -12.11 -18.33 20.53
CA MET A 212 -11.53 -17.01 20.22
C MET A 212 -12.52 -16.07 19.50
N ASN A 213 -13.76 -16.51 19.28
CA ASN A 213 -14.84 -15.66 18.82
C ASN A 213 -15.37 -14.79 19.99
N LEU A 214 -14.46 -14.04 20.60
CA LEU A 214 -14.79 -13.04 21.60
C LEU A 214 -15.68 -12.01 20.90
N LYS A 215 -16.94 -11.90 21.35
CA LYS A 215 -17.95 -10.98 20.81
C LYS A 215 -17.50 -9.49 20.77
N ARG A 216 -16.34 -9.16 21.37
CA ARG A 216 -15.71 -7.83 21.44
C ARG A 216 -14.17 -7.89 21.47
N ALA A 217 -13.56 -8.67 20.58
CA ALA A 217 -12.10 -8.76 20.49
C ALA A 217 -11.43 -7.39 20.24
N ASP A 218 -12.10 -6.52 19.48
CA ASP A 218 -11.74 -5.13 19.26
C ASP A 218 -11.57 -4.33 20.57
N VAL A 219 -12.49 -4.48 21.53
CA VAL A 219 -12.42 -3.83 22.84
C VAL A 219 -11.26 -4.35 23.68
N VAL A 220 -11.00 -5.66 23.63
CA VAL A 220 -9.86 -6.28 24.35
C VAL A 220 -8.54 -5.79 23.76
N ILE A 221 -8.40 -5.78 22.42
CA ILE A 221 -7.20 -5.29 21.75
C ILE A 221 -6.99 -3.80 22.06
N PHE A 222 -8.05 -2.99 22.03
CA PHE A 222 -7.98 -1.57 22.34
C PHE A 222 -7.59 -1.30 23.80
N SER A 223 -8.21 -2.00 24.75
CA SER A 223 -7.90 -1.85 26.17
C SER A 223 -6.47 -2.29 26.49
N LEU A 224 -6.01 -3.42 25.94
CA LEU A 224 -4.64 -3.88 26.10
C LEU A 224 -3.63 -2.91 25.46
N SER A 225 -3.90 -2.45 24.23
CA SER A 225 -3.03 -1.47 23.54
C SER A 225 -2.91 -0.18 24.33
N THR A 226 -4.04 0.35 24.82
CA THR A 226 -4.07 1.55 25.66
C THR A 226 -3.31 1.33 26.97
N ALA A 227 -3.50 0.19 27.64
CA ALA A 227 -2.78 -0.15 28.86
C ALA A 227 -1.27 -0.19 28.65
N ILE A 228 -0.80 -0.77 27.54
CA ILE A 228 0.63 -0.81 27.18
C ILE A 228 1.15 0.61 26.92
N ILE A 229 0.43 1.42 26.12
CA ILE A 229 0.83 2.80 25.84
C ILE A 229 0.95 3.61 27.14
N MET A 230 -0.01 3.49 28.05
CA MET A 230 0.00 4.20 29.33
C MET A 230 1.11 3.70 30.25
N HIS A 231 1.37 2.40 30.28
CA HIS A 231 2.48 1.83 31.03
C HIS A 231 3.83 2.38 30.54
N CYS A 232 4.05 2.38 29.22
CA CYS A 232 5.25 2.98 28.62
C CYS A 232 5.33 4.48 28.85
N TYR A 233 4.22 5.21 28.79
CA TYR A 233 4.21 6.65 29.08
C TYR A 233 4.61 6.96 30.53
N ALA A 234 4.19 6.11 31.47
CA ALA A 234 4.51 6.28 32.89
C ALA A 234 5.95 5.86 33.24
N GLN A 235 6.51 4.84 32.58
CA GLN A 235 7.84 4.29 32.91
C GLN A 235 8.97 4.85 32.03
N GLU A 236 8.74 4.98 30.71
CA GLU A 236 9.77 5.33 29.72
C GLU A 236 9.27 6.41 28.74
N ARG A 237 9.10 7.63 29.26
CA ARG A 237 8.54 8.76 28.49
C ARG A 237 9.44 9.15 27.30
N GLU A 238 10.75 8.99 27.42
CA GLU A 238 11.73 9.31 26.37
C GLU A 238 11.61 8.48 25.08
N VAL A 239 10.92 7.34 25.12
CA VAL A 239 10.76 6.45 23.95
C VAL A 239 9.78 7.03 22.93
N PHE A 240 8.86 7.90 23.36
CA PHE A 240 7.89 8.52 22.47
C PHE A 240 8.51 9.70 21.70
N ARG A 241 8.17 9.83 20.41
CA ARG A 241 8.55 11.04 19.65
C ARG A 241 7.89 12.26 20.28
N SER A 242 8.59 13.40 20.32
CA SER A 242 8.11 14.65 20.94
C SER A 242 6.72 15.09 20.50
N LYS A 243 6.33 14.81 19.25
CA LYS A 243 4.97 15.11 18.75
C LYS A 243 3.87 14.31 19.47
N TYR A 244 4.12 13.03 19.72
CA TYR A 244 3.15 12.17 20.43
C TYR A 244 3.10 12.53 21.91
N LEU A 245 4.26 12.82 22.51
CA LEU A 245 4.34 13.31 23.89
C LEU A 245 3.55 14.60 24.09
N CYS A 246 3.72 15.60 23.23
CA CYS A 246 3.01 16.87 23.33
C CYS A 246 1.47 16.67 23.32
N VAL A 247 0.97 15.74 22.50
CA VAL A 247 -0.46 15.39 22.49
C VAL A 247 -0.87 14.67 23.77
N LEU A 248 -0.10 13.68 24.24
CA LEU A 248 -0.40 12.95 25.47
C LEU A 248 -0.37 13.87 26.70
N ASP A 249 0.64 14.73 26.80
CA ASP A 249 0.80 15.71 27.87
C ASP A 249 -0.36 16.70 27.89
N TRP A 250 -0.80 17.15 26.70
CA TRP A 250 -1.98 17.99 26.56
C TRP A 250 -3.26 17.27 27.00
N VAL A 251 -3.46 16.01 26.58
CA VAL A 251 -4.63 15.20 26.97
C VAL A 251 -4.67 14.96 28.49
N PHE A 252 -3.52 14.71 29.11
CA PHE A 252 -3.42 14.41 30.54
C PHE A 252 -3.15 15.63 31.43
N GLY A 253 -3.07 16.83 30.84
CA GLY A 253 -2.82 18.07 31.59
C GLY A 253 -1.46 18.11 32.29
N VAL A 254 -0.48 17.32 31.82
CA VAL A 254 0.87 17.32 32.38
C VAL A 254 1.59 18.56 31.86
N PRO A 255 2.08 19.45 32.74
CA PRO A 255 2.83 20.62 32.29
C PRO A 255 4.08 20.16 31.52
N PRO A 256 4.43 20.83 30.41
CA PRO A 256 5.62 20.47 29.65
C PRO A 256 6.84 20.49 30.57
N PRO A 257 7.78 19.53 30.44
CA PRO A 257 9.00 19.56 31.22
C PRO A 257 9.73 20.90 31.00
N PRO A 258 10.42 21.47 32.00
CA PRO A 258 10.99 22.82 31.94
C PRO A 258 12.03 23.14 30.83
N CYS A 259 12.21 22.32 29.80
CA CYS A 259 13.24 22.48 28.78
C CYS A 259 12.77 22.03 27.39
N GLU A 260 11.84 22.75 26.76
CA GLU A 260 11.79 22.97 25.29
C GLU A 260 10.98 24.24 24.96
N THR A 261 11.11 25.29 25.77
CA THR A 261 10.74 26.64 25.29
C THR A 261 11.81 27.08 24.29
N PRO A 262 11.48 27.44 23.03
CA PRO A 262 12.39 28.27 22.27
C PRO A 262 12.61 29.55 23.10
N PRO A 263 13.83 30.12 23.14
CA PRO A 263 14.12 31.25 23.99
C PRO A 263 13.08 32.32 23.73
N CYS A 264 12.35 32.67 24.81
CA CYS A 264 11.45 33.80 24.85
C CYS A 264 12.25 34.98 24.30
N LYS A 265 11.87 35.45 23.12
CA LYS A 265 12.55 36.56 22.46
C LYS A 265 12.15 37.81 23.24
N ASN A 266 12.88 38.08 24.30
CA ASN A 266 12.94 39.39 24.92
C ASN A 266 13.44 40.37 23.86
N ARG A 267 12.51 41.17 23.31
CA ARG A 267 12.58 42.63 23.16
C ARG A 267 11.60 43.10 22.10
#